data_AF-A0A3A9JXE5-F1
#
_entry.id   AF-A0A3A9JXE5-F1
#
_cell.length_a   1.000
_cell.length_b   1.000
_cell.length_c   1.000
_cell.angle_alpha   90.00
_cell.angle_beta   90.00
_cell.angle_gamma   90.00
#
_symmetry.space_group_name_H-M   'P 1'
#
loop_
_entity.id
_entity.type
_entity.pdbx_description
1 polymer ?
#
loop_
_entity_poly.entity_id
_entity_poly.type
_entity_poly.pdbx_seq_one_letter_code
_entity_poly.pdbx_strand_id
1 'polypeptide(L)' 'MNKNKILLQILVGVIFFVLAVLLFTFIESPSPYFAGFFVAFATLEIIFLNRIIKNNKNQTRNQL' A
#
# COMPACT_ATOMS: atom_id res chain seq x y z
N MET A 1 -13.22 9.37 12.13
CA MET A 1 -12.09 8.49 11.75
C MET A 1 -10.81 9.08 12.33
N ASN A 2 -10.03 8.34 13.14
CA ASN A 2 -8.84 8.91 13.81
C ASN A 2 -7.85 9.44 12.75
N LYS A 3 -7.56 10.75 12.79
CA LYS A 3 -6.68 11.46 11.84
C LYS A 3 -5.31 10.76 11.71
N ASN A 4 -4.80 10.22 12.82
CA ASN A 4 -3.52 9.50 12.87
C ASN A 4 -3.49 8.23 12.02
N LYS A 5 -4.63 7.53 11.85
CA LYS A 5 -4.68 6.32 11.00
C LYS A 5 -4.60 6.67 9.51
N ILE A 6 -5.19 7.80 9.13
CA ILE A 6 -5.17 8.29 7.74
C ILE A 6 -3.75 8.77 7.40
N LEU A 7 -3.12 9.50 8.32
CA LEU A 7 -1.76 10.00 8.17
C LEU A 7 -0.74 8.86 8.03
N LEU A 8 -0.89 7.78 8.80
CA LEU A 8 -0.06 6.58 8.68
C LEU A 8 -0.21 5.91 7.30
N GLN A 9 -1.43 5.79 6.78
CA GLN A 9 -1.68 5.20 5.46
C GLN A 9 -1.08 6.03 4.33
N ILE A 10 -1.22 7.36 4.41
CA ILE A 10 -0.62 8.28 3.44
C ILE A 10 0.90 8.17 3.49
N LEU A 11 1.48 8.14 4.70
CA LEU A 11 2.93 8.03 4.88
C LEU A 11 3.49 6.74 4.27
N VAL A 12 2.81 5.60 4.48
CA VAL A 12 3.20 4.32 3.87
C VAL A 12 3.13 4.41 2.35
N GLY A 13 2.07 4.98 1.79
CA GLY A 13 1.95 5.16 0.34
C GLY A 13 3.08 6.02 -0.26
N VAL A 14 3.44 7.12 0.42
CA VAL A 14 4.55 8.00 -0.02
C VAL A 14 5.89 7.27 0.01
N ILE A 15 6.16 6.49 1.05
CA ILE A 15 7.41 5.71 1.16
C ILE A 15 7.53 4.71 0.01
N PHE A 16 6.48 3.95 -0.28
CA PHE A 16 6.47 2.99 -1.38
C PHE A 16 6.62 3.68 -2.73
N PHE A 17 6.00 4.85 -2.92
CA PHE A 17 6.17 5.63 -4.15
C PHE A 17 7.63 6.07 -4.36
N VAL A 18 8.28 6.59 -3.31
CA VAL A 18 9.71 6.98 -3.39
C VAL A 18 10.60 5.78 -3.69
N LEU A 19 10.33 4.62 -3.07
CA LEU A 19 11.05 3.37 -3.36
C LEU A 19 10.84 2.91 -4.81
N ALA A 20 9.64 3.05 -5.36
CA ALA A 20 9.37 2.73 -6.76
C ALA A 20 10.16 3.64 -7.70
N VAL A 21 10.21 4.94 -7.42
CA VAL A 21 10.98 5.91 -8.22
C VAL A 21 12.47 5.59 -8.16
N LEU A 22 13.00 5.29 -6.97
CA LEU A 22 14.40 4.88 -6.80
C LEU A 22 14.71 3.61 -7.61
N LEU A 23 13.89 2.56 -7.47
CA LEU A 23 14.05 1.34 -8.25
C LEU A 23 13.97 1.65 -9.75
N PHE A 24 13.04 2.49 -10.19
CA PHE A 24 12.90 2.87 -11.60
C PHE A 24 14.15 3.58 -12.14
N THR A 25 14.74 4.49 -11.37
CA THR A 25 15.92 5.25 -11.79
C THR A 25 17.22 4.47 -11.74
N PHE A 26 17.36 3.51 -10.81
CA PHE A 26 18.63 2.81 -10.57
C PHE A 26 18.67 1.40 -11.17
N ILE A 27 17.55 0.86 -11.65
CA ILE A 27 17.54 -0.46 -12.27
C ILE A 27 18.01 -0.32 -13.73
N GLU A 28 19.23 -0.78 -14.01
CA GLU A 28 19.75 -0.98 -15.36
C GLU A 28 19.08 -2.22 -16.01
N SER A 29 17.75 -2.22 -16.03
CA SER A 29 16.94 -3.24 -16.69
C SER A 29 16.40 -2.66 -17.99
N PRO A 30 16.29 -3.45 -19.08
CA PRO A 30 15.60 -3.02 -20.30
C PRO A 30 14.10 -2.71 -20.08
N SER A 31 13.55 -2.98 -18.89
CA SER A 31 12.14 -2.76 -18.58
C SER A 31 11.91 -2.22 -17.15
N PRO A 32 12.41 -1.00 -16.84
CA PRO A 32 12.33 -0.41 -15.49
C PRO A 32 10.87 -0.19 -15.02
N TYR A 33 9.94 -0.08 -15.97
CA TYR A 33 8.50 0.09 -15.73
C TYR A 33 7.86 -1.07 -14.94
N PHE A 34 8.41 -2.28 -15.03
CA PHE A 34 7.91 -3.43 -14.28
C PHE A 34 8.10 -3.28 -12.77
N ALA A 35 9.15 -2.59 -12.33
CA ALA A 35 9.37 -2.33 -10.90
C ALA A 35 8.30 -1.39 -10.34
N GLY A 36 7.92 -0.35 -11.10
CA GLY A 36 6.82 0.53 -10.73
C GLY A 36 5.47 -0.21 -10.68
N PHE A 37 5.23 -1.11 -11.63
CA PHE A 37 4.04 -1.96 -11.64
C PHE A 37 3.98 -2.89 -10.42
N PHE A 38 5.10 -3.50 -10.05
CA PHE A 38 5.20 -4.37 -8.88
C PHE A 38 4.91 -3.61 -7.58
N VAL A 39 5.46 -2.40 -7.44
CA VAL A 39 5.19 -1.56 -6.26
C VAL A 39 3.74 -1.09 -6.21
N ALA A 40 3.15 -0.72 -7.35
CA ALA A 40 1.73 -0.37 -7.42
C ALA A 40 0.84 -1.56 -7.02
N PHE A 41 1.18 -2.77 -7.49
CA PHE A 41 0.46 -3.99 -7.17
C PHE A 41 0.54 -4.33 -5.67
N ALA A 42 1.75 -4.30 -5.09
CA ALA A 42 1.96 -4.54 -3.67
C ALA A 42 1.23 -3.51 -2.79
N THR A 43 1.23 -2.23 -3.20
CA THR A 43 0.51 -1.18 -2.48
C THR A 43 -1.00 -1.42 -2.50
N LEU A 44 -1.55 -1.80 -3.65
CA LEU A 44 -2.97 -2.11 -3.81
C LEU A 44 -3.35 -3.32 -2.95
N GLU A 45 -2.54 -4.38 -2.98
CA GLU A 45 -2.75 -5.60 -2.20
C GLU A 45 -2.76 -5.32 -0.69
N ILE A 46 -1.81 -4.52 -0.19
CA ILE A 46 -1.77 -4.09 1.22
C ILE A 46 -3.02 -3.29 1.59
N ILE A 47 -3.46 -2.35 0.75
CA ILE A 47 -4.68 -1.56 0.99
C ILE A 47 -5.91 -2.48 1.06
N PHE A 48 -6.00 -3.45 0.14
CA PHE A 48 -7.11 -4.39 0.05
C PHE A 48 -7.15 -5.31 1.27
N LEU A 49 -6.01 -5.88 1.66
CA LEU A 49 -5.87 -6.74 2.83
C LEU A 49 -6.27 -5.99 4.12
N ASN A 50 -5.78 -4.76 4.27
CA ASN A 50 -6.07 -3.93 5.44
C ASN A 50 -7.56 -3.54 5.52
N ARG A 51 -8.23 -3.37 4.36
CA ARG A 51 -9.67 -3.15 4.28
C ARG A 51 -10.48 -4.41 4.61
N ILE A 52 -10.05 -5.58 4.13
CA ILE A 52 -10.69 -6.88 4.42
C ILE A 52 -10.61 -7.20 5.92
N ILE A 53 -9.43 -7.11 6.52
CA ILE A 53 -9.23 -7.36 7.96
C ILE A 53 -10.10 -6.42 8.80
N LYS A 54 -10.17 -5.14 8.41
CA LYS A 54 -10.99 -4.14 9.11
C LYS A 54 -12.49 -4.41 8.98
N ASN A 55 -12.95 -4.90 7.82
CA ASN A 55 -14.36 -5.27 7.62
C ASN A 55 -14.73 -6.52 8.45
N ASN A 56 -13.89 -7.55 8.46
CA ASN A 56 -14.13 -8.75 9.26
C ASN A 56 -14.18 -8.43 10.76
N LYS A 57 -13.27 -7.58 11.25
CA LYS A 57 -13.25 -7.18 12.67
C LYS A 57 -14.47 -6.37 13.11
N ASN A 58 -15.07 -5.60 12.19
CA ASN A 58 -16.30 -4.85 12.46
C ASN A 58 -17.55 -5.74 12.46
N GLN A 59 -17.57 -6.82 11.69
CA GLN A 59 -18.70 -7.77 11.72
C GLN A 59 -18.76 -8.55 13.04
N THR A 60 -17.63 -9.00 13.58
CA THR A 60 -17.61 -9.73 14.87
C THR A 60 -18.02 -8.85 16.06
N ARG A 61 -17.80 -7.53 15.98
CA ARG A 61 -18.12 -6.58 17.07
C ARG A 61 -19.58 -6.13 17.09
N ASN A 62 -20.30 -6.29 15.99
CA ASN A 62 -21.74 -6.00 15.88
C ASN A 62 -22.61 -7.24 16.15
N GLN A 63 -22.00 -8.39 16.44
CA GLN A 63 -22.67 -9.66 16.75
C GLN A 63 -22.55 -10.07 18.24
N LEU A 64 -21.99 -9.18 19.08
CA LEU A 64 -21.92 -9.28 20.54
C LEU A 64 -22.72 -8.12 21.14
#